data_AF-A0A9D4FLK9-F1
#
_entry.id   AF-A0A9D4FLK9-F1
#
_cell.length_a   1.000
_cell.length_b   1.000
_cell.length_c   1.000
_cell.angle_alpha   90.00
_cell.angle_beta   90.00
_cell.angle_gamma   90.00
#
_symmetry.space_group_name_H-M   'P 1'
#
loop_
_entity.id
_entity.type
_entity.pdbx_description
1 polymer ?
#
loop_
_entity_poly.entity_id
_entity_poly.type
_entity_poly.pdbx_seq_one_letter_code
_entity_poly.pdbx_strand_id
1 'polypeptide(L)' 'MTTKAKVAERLTTDDLIMILTANPTAGSATVHYEFTAFGNQGGVGNIVDITVGDITLASGKDIDYETTKSIVFIVT' A
#
# COMPACT_ATOMS: atom_id res chain seq x y z
N MET A 1 6.53 -11.75 5.53
CA MET A 1 7.37 -10.59 5.86
C MET A 1 6.44 -9.44 6.21
N THR A 2 6.67 -8.71 7.31
CA THR A 2 5.83 -7.58 7.71
C THR A 2 6.67 -6.32 7.64
N THR A 3 6.32 -5.42 6.72
CA THR A 3 6.95 -4.10 6.61
C THR A 3 6.04 -3.09 7.29
N LYS A 4 6.63 -2.17 8.07
CA LYS A 4 5.91 -1.12 8.79
C LYS A 4 6.41 0.24 8.33
N ALA A 5 5.49 1.17 8.11
CA ALA A 5 5.80 2.57 7.82
C ALA A 5 5.12 3.47 8.86
N LYS A 6 5.72 4.64 9.10
CA LYS A 6 5.03 5.75 9.75
C LYS A 6 4.64 6.74 8.66
N VAL A 7 3.42 7.23 8.72
CA VAL A 7 2.91 8.22 7.78
C VAL A 7 2.29 9.38 8.53
N ALA A 8 2.32 10.56 7.91
CA ALA A 8 1.60 11.71 8.42
C ALA A 8 0.11 11.58 8.10
N GLU A 9 -0.73 12.25 8.89
CA GLU A 9 -2.06 12.66 8.44
C GLU A 9 -1.93 13.73 7.35
N ARG A 10 -3.02 13.97 6.58
CA ARG A 10 -3.08 14.95 5.47
C ARG A 10 -2.21 14.62 4.26
N LEU A 11 -1.99 13.33 3.99
CA LEU A 11 -1.44 12.88 2.71
C LEU A 11 -2.37 13.25 1.55
N THR A 12 -1.78 13.39 0.38
CA THR A 12 -2.45 13.52 -0.91
C THR A 12 -2.32 12.22 -1.71
N THR A 13 -2.99 12.13 -2.85
CA THR A 13 -2.92 10.93 -3.72
C THR A 13 -1.53 10.67 -4.30
N ASP A 14 -0.67 11.70 -4.30
CA ASP A 14 0.70 11.65 -4.83
C ASP A 14 1.70 11.26 -3.74
N ASP A 15 1.29 11.27 -2.46
CA ASP A 15 2.16 10.90 -1.35
C ASP A 15 2.26 9.39 -1.21
N LEU A 16 3.50 8.92 -1.11
CA LEU A 16 3.82 7.52 -0.93
C LEU A 16 3.60 7.08 0.52
N ILE A 17 2.78 6.06 0.71
CA ILE A 17 2.53 5.44 2.01
C ILE A 17 3.56 4.34 2.26
N MET A 18 3.83 3.53 1.24
CA MET A 18 4.64 2.32 1.36
C MET A 18 5.18 1.86 0.01
N ILE A 19 6.39 1.30 0.02
CA ILE A 19 6.98 0.59 -1.12
C ILE A 19 7.05 -0.89 -0.77
N LEU A 20 6.54 -1.75 -1.65
CA LEU A 20 6.69 -3.19 -1.57
C LEU A 20 7.85 -3.66 -2.45
N THR A 21 8.57 -4.68 -2.01
CA THR A 21 9.64 -5.28 -2.80
C THR A 21 9.57 -6.78 -2.67
N ALA A 22 9.44 -7.46 -3.81
CA ALA A 22 9.57 -8.90 -3.93
C ALA A 22 10.90 -9.23 -4.61
N ASN A 23 11.53 -10.32 -4.16
CA ASN A 23 12.76 -10.84 -4.77
C ASN A 23 12.48 -12.29 -5.24
N PRO A 24 11.94 -12.46 -6.47
CA PRO A 24 11.64 -13.80 -6.96
C PRO A 24 12.93 -14.60 -7.15
N THR A 25 12.92 -15.86 -6.69
CA THR A 25 14.09 -16.75 -6.75
C THR A 25 14.46 -17.19 -8.17
N ALA A 26 13.59 -16.97 -9.16
CA ALA A 26 13.88 -17.16 -10.57
C ALA A 26 14.12 -15.79 -11.23
N GLY A 27 15.32 -15.58 -11.79
CA GLY A 27 15.81 -14.29 -12.28
C GLY A 27 15.07 -13.64 -13.47
N SER A 28 13.87 -14.14 -13.82
CA SER A 28 13.02 -13.58 -14.88
C SER A 28 11.53 -13.52 -14.50
N ALA A 29 11.16 -13.70 -13.24
CA ALA A 29 9.75 -13.63 -12.86
C ALA A 29 9.28 -12.18 -12.81
N THR A 30 8.22 -11.86 -13.56
CA THR A 30 7.49 -10.61 -13.39
C THR A 30 6.68 -10.70 -12.09
N VAL A 31 6.80 -9.68 -11.25
CA VAL A 31 6.01 -9.55 -10.01
C VAL A 31 4.83 -8.63 -10.30
N HIS A 32 3.65 -9.06 -9.87
CA HIS A 32 2.45 -8.26 -9.86
C HIS A 32 1.95 -8.15 -8.42
N TYR A 33 1.65 -6.94 -7.98
CA TYR A 33 1.13 -6.63 -6.66
C TYR A 33 -0.37 -6.36 -6.74
N GLU A 34 -1.14 -7.06 -5.90
CA GLU A 34 -2.58 -6.85 -5.78
C GLU A 34 -3.02 -6.92 -4.32
N PHE A 35 -3.93 -6.03 -3.91
CA PHE A 35 -4.58 -6.20 -2.62
C PHE A 35 -5.41 -7.48 -2.60
N THR A 36 -5.27 -8.28 -1.55
CA THR A 36 -6.22 -9.38 -1.31
C THR A 36 -7.63 -8.83 -1.12
N ALA A 37 -8.65 -9.69 -1.22
CA ALA A 37 -10.06 -9.28 -1.09
C ALA A 37 -10.39 -8.46 0.18
N PHE A 38 -9.64 -8.67 1.27
CA PHE A 38 -9.81 -7.93 2.54
C PHE A 38 -8.57 -7.11 2.92
N GLY A 39 -7.61 -6.99 2.00
CA GLY A 39 -6.30 -6.41 2.22
C GLY A 39 -6.22 -4.90 2.12
N ASN A 40 -7.34 -4.22 1.90
CA ASN A 40 -7.42 -2.77 1.83
C ASN A 40 -8.77 -2.30 2.40
N GLN A 41 -8.97 -2.51 3.70
CA GLN A 41 -10.21 -2.12 4.36
C GLN A 41 -10.47 -0.63 4.21
N GLY A 42 -11.70 -0.28 3.83
CA GLY A 42 -12.09 1.11 3.55
C GLY A 42 -11.53 1.66 2.22
N GLY A 43 -10.74 0.89 1.48
CA GLY A 43 -10.16 1.30 0.19
C GLY A 43 -9.19 2.47 0.33
N VAL A 44 -8.43 2.53 1.42
CA VAL A 44 -7.56 3.68 1.76
C VAL A 44 -6.30 3.71 0.89
N GLY A 45 -5.73 2.55 0.58
CA GLY A 45 -4.55 2.44 -0.26
C GLY A 45 -4.89 2.34 -1.75
N ASN A 46 -3.99 2.80 -2.60
CA ASN A 46 -4.02 2.60 -4.04
C ASN A 46 -2.67 2.06 -4.51
N ILE A 47 -2.66 0.98 -5.30
CA ILE A 47 -1.46 0.53 -5.99
C ILE A 47 -1.41 1.28 -7.32
N VAL A 48 -0.42 2.16 -7.49
CA VAL A 48 -0.33 3.04 -8.66
C VAL A 48 0.06 2.26 -9.92
N ASP A 49 0.99 1.32 -9.77
CA ASP A 49 1.43 0.40 -10.80
C ASP A 49 1.63 -0.98 -10.18
N ILE A 50 0.95 -1.99 -10.73
CA ILE A 50 0.99 -3.37 -10.24
C ILE A 50 2.39 -3.98 -10.31
N THR A 51 3.34 -3.41 -11.05
CA THR A 51 4.71 -3.93 -11.18
C THR A 51 5.71 -3.23 -10.26
N VAL A 52 5.38 -2.05 -9.73
CA VAL A 52 6.29 -1.24 -8.90
C VAL A 52 6.08 -1.51 -7.41
N GLY A 53 4.84 -1.77 -6.99
CA GLY A 53 4.53 -2.08 -5.57
C GLY A 53 4.40 -0.85 -4.68
N ASP A 54 4.31 0.34 -5.28
CA ASP A 54 4.05 1.60 -4.58
C ASP A 54 2.57 1.67 -4.18
N ILE A 55 2.35 1.87 -2.88
CA ILE A 55 1.03 2.17 -2.33
C ILE A 55 0.98 3.66 -1.98
N THR A 56 0.03 4.37 -2.57
CA THR A 56 -0.31 5.76 -2.25
C THR A 56 -1.69 5.84 -1.60
N LEU A 57 -2.09 7.06 -1.22
CA LEU A 57 -3.46 7.31 -0.77
C LEU A 57 -4.43 7.21 -1.95
N ALA A 58 -5.53 6.49 -1.77
CA ALA A 58 -6.59 6.44 -2.77
C ALA A 58 -7.36 7.76 -2.83
N SER A 59 -7.85 8.11 -4.02
CA SER A 59 -8.61 9.35 -4.24
C SER A 59 -9.84 9.45 -3.33
N GLY A 60 -10.02 10.61 -2.70
CA GLY A 60 -11.15 10.89 -1.81
C GLY A 60 -11.08 10.13 -0.48
N LYS A 61 -9.91 9.61 -0.11
CA LYS A 61 -9.63 9.04 1.21
C LYS A 61 -8.75 9.98 2.00
N ASP A 62 -8.79 9.81 3.32
CA ASP A 62 -7.97 10.54 4.27
C ASP A 62 -7.39 9.57 5.31
N ILE A 63 -6.29 9.97 5.93
CA ILE A 63 -5.74 9.33 7.12
C ILE A 63 -5.99 10.26 8.30
N ASP A 64 -6.74 9.76 9.28
CA ASP A 64 -7.08 10.41 10.53
C ASP A 64 -6.51 9.57 11.67
N TYR A 65 -5.46 10.07 12.34
CA TYR A 65 -4.75 9.33 13.38
C TYR A 65 -5.55 9.27 14.69
N GLU A 66 -6.35 10.29 14.96
CA GLU A 66 -7.22 10.39 16.13
C GLU A 66 -8.26 9.26 16.11
N THR A 67 -8.77 8.94 14.92
CA THR A 67 -9.75 7.87 14.71
C THR A 67 -9.10 6.51 14.41
N THR A 68 -8.14 6.46 13.48
CA THR A 68 -7.50 5.22 12.99
C THR A 68 -5.98 5.29 13.14
N LYS A 69 -5.48 4.72 14.23
CA LYS A 69 -4.05 4.78 14.58
C LYS A 69 -3.14 3.89 13.75
N SER A 70 -3.71 2.95 13.00
CA SER A 70 -2.97 2.03 12.14
C SER A 70 -3.84 1.50 11.01
N ILE A 71 -3.27 1.44 9.82
CA ILE A 71 -3.86 0.82 8.64
C ILE A 71 -3.03 -0.43 8.31
N VAL A 72 -3.70 -1.50 7.89
CA VAL A 72 -3.05 -2.75 7.50
C VAL A 72 -3.38 -3.05 6.06
N PHE A 73 -2.34 -3.28 5.25
CA PHE A 73 -2.47 -3.78 3.90
C PHE A 73 -2.06 -5.25 3.82
N ILE A 74 -2.84 -6.04 3.08
CA ILE A 74 -2.51 -7.45 2.78
C ILE A 74 -2.50 -7.60 1.27
N VAL A 75 -1.31 -7.92 0.75
CA VAL A 75 -0.99 -7.83 -0.68
C VAL A 75 -0.44 -9.18 -1.13
N THR A 76 -0.74 -9.55 -2.36
CA THR A 76 -0.26 -10.76 -3.04
C THR A 76 0.74 -10.38 -4.11
#